data_AF-A0A928KHX5-F1
#
_entry.id   AF-A0A928KHX5-F1
#
_cell.length_a   1.000
_cell.length_b   1.000
_cell.length_c   1.000
_cell.angle_alpha   90.00
_cell.angle_beta   90.00
_cell.angle_gamma   90.00
#
_symmetry.space_group_name_H-M   'P 1'
#
loop_
_entity.id
_entity.type
_entity.pdbx_description
1 polymer ?
#
loop_
_entity_poly.entity_id
_entity_poly.type
_entity_poly.pdbx_seq_one_letter_code
_entity_poly.pdbx_strand_id
1 'polypeptide(L)'
;MDSKNVIIYVAGQRFSLRTKDTEEYVISTGEQVDLRIKGIQNDNPRFNRDTCAILAALDYCDDMRKLSSRVDILRDQVKDYLADGERLRSENANLKNEIQKLREEIKTLKEQKSAPVKPVKAEDKKQTNKNTNHSVPYASPQSQRYGVQSFSNTKDTKAQAKGLENYHQFSIFDKEIK
;
A
#
# COMPACT_ATOMS: atom_id res chain seq x y z
N MET A 1 19.77 -19.29 22.26
CA MET A 1 18.53 -19.12 23.03
C MET A 1 18.03 -20.50 23.40
N ASP A 2 18.02 -20.78 24.69
CA ASP A 2 17.61 -22.07 25.24
C ASP A 2 16.09 -22.18 25.18
N SER A 3 15.59 -23.38 24.87
CA SER A 3 14.15 -23.62 24.84
C SER A 3 13.61 -23.78 26.26
N LYS A 4 12.44 -23.19 26.50
CA LYS A 4 11.70 -23.24 27.77
C LYS A 4 10.44 -24.09 27.59
N ASN A 5 9.96 -24.65 28.69
CA ASN A 5 8.67 -25.33 28.72
C ASN A 5 7.58 -24.34 29.13
N VAL A 6 6.60 -24.13 28.25
CA VAL A 6 5.43 -23.27 28.48
C VAL A 6 4.19 -24.15 28.51
N ILE A 7 3.31 -23.90 29.48
CA ILE A 7 2.05 -24.64 29.61
C ILE A 7 0.94 -23.78 29.02
N ILE A 8 0.13 -24.37 28.13
CA ILE A 8 -1.05 -23.72 27.55
C ILE A 8 -2.30 -24.59 27.72
N TYR A 9 -3.46 -23.96 27.59
CA TYR A 9 -4.76 -24.64 27.61
C TYR A 9 -5.48 -24.37 26.29
N VAL A 10 -5.79 -25.43 25.54
CA VAL A 10 -6.48 -25.34 24.25
C VAL A 10 -7.63 -26.34 24.23
N ALA A 11 -8.82 -25.87 23.90
CA ALA A 11 -10.05 -26.65 23.89
C ALA A 11 -10.25 -27.41 25.21
N GLY A 12 -9.94 -26.79 26.34
CA GLY A 12 -10.03 -27.39 27.68
C GLY A 12 -9.02 -28.52 27.96
N GLN A 13 -8.00 -28.70 27.12
CA GLN A 13 -6.90 -29.65 27.36
C GLN A 13 -5.60 -28.89 27.68
N ARG A 14 -4.79 -29.45 28.59
CA ARG A 14 -3.49 -28.88 28.98
C ARG A 14 -2.38 -29.43 28.09
N PHE A 15 -1.57 -28.55 27.52
CA PHE A 15 -0.39 -28.91 26.72
C PHE A 15 0.87 -28.30 27.35
N SER A 16 1.98 -29.04 27.28
CA SER A 16 3.31 -28.56 27.67
C SER A 16 4.17 -28.46 26.42
N LEU A 17 4.50 -27.24 26.00
CA LEU A 17 5.25 -26.96 24.78
C LEU A 17 6.69 -26.56 25.11
N ARG A 18 7.64 -27.21 24.45
CA ARG A 18 9.05 -26.80 24.50
C ARG A 18 9.33 -25.83 23.35
N THR A 19 9.54 -24.56 23.66
CA THR A 19 9.63 -23.47 22.68
C THR A 19 10.80 -22.53 22.96
N LYS A 20 11.28 -21.81 21.94
CA LYS A 20 12.27 -20.73 22.08
C LYS A 20 11.62 -19.35 22.15
N ASP A 21 10.32 -19.27 21.85
CA ASP A 21 9.57 -18.02 21.87
C ASP A 21 9.26 -17.59 23.31
N THR A 22 8.75 -16.36 23.45
CA THR A 22 8.32 -15.86 24.76
C THR A 22 7.07 -16.59 25.24
N GLU A 23 6.92 -16.68 26.56
CA GLU A 23 5.75 -17.33 27.17
C GLU A 23 4.46 -16.62 26.77
N GLU A 24 4.46 -15.28 26.73
CA GLU A 24 3.31 -14.48 26.32
C GLU A 24 2.88 -14.75 24.88
N TYR A 25 3.85 -14.94 23.96
CA TYR A 25 3.55 -15.26 22.57
C TYR A 25 2.91 -16.65 22.45
N VAL A 26 3.44 -17.63 23.17
CA VAL A 26 2.97 -19.01 23.09
C VAL A 26 1.59 -19.15 23.73
N ILE A 27 1.36 -18.48 24.86
CA ILE A 27 0.05 -18.41 25.53
C ILE A 27 -0.97 -17.75 24.59
N SER A 28 -0.66 -16.56 24.07
CA SER A 28 -1.58 -15.85 23.16
C SER A 28 -1.86 -16.61 21.86
N THR A 29 -0.91 -17.40 21.36
CA THR A 29 -1.14 -18.30 20.23
C THR A 29 -2.10 -19.43 20.60
N GLY A 30 -1.92 -20.04 21.77
CA GLY A 30 -2.85 -21.04 22.30
C GLY A 30 -4.26 -20.50 22.50
N GLU A 31 -4.39 -19.29 23.07
CA GLU A 31 -5.68 -18.60 23.26
C GLU A 31 -6.37 -18.30 21.93
N GLN A 32 -5.63 -17.90 20.89
CA GLN A 32 -6.21 -17.68 19.56
C GLN A 32 -6.79 -18.97 18.97
N VAL A 33 -6.05 -20.09 19.08
CA VAL A 33 -6.54 -21.40 18.63
C VAL A 33 -7.78 -21.82 19.43
N ASP A 34 -7.75 -21.66 20.75
CA ASP A 34 -8.88 -21.97 21.63
C ASP A 34 -10.12 -21.14 21.29
N LEU A 35 -9.95 -19.84 21.02
CA LEU A 35 -11.02 -18.95 20.60
C LEU A 35 -11.64 -19.41 19.26
N ARG A 36 -10.81 -19.80 18.29
CA ARG A 36 -11.30 -20.28 16.99
C ARG A 36 -12.10 -21.58 17.13
N ILE A 37 -11.58 -22.54 17.90
CA ILE A 37 -12.26 -23.82 18.16
C ILE A 37 -13.59 -23.58 18.86
N LYS A 38 -13.61 -22.74 19.91
CA LYS A 38 -14.84 -22.37 20.63
C LYS A 38 -15.84 -21.68 19.73
N GLY A 39 -15.41 -20.78 18.84
CA GLY A 39 -16.27 -20.14 17.85
C GLY A 39 -17.00 -21.17 16.98
N ILE A 40 -16.25 -22.09 16.37
CA ILE A 40 -16.82 -23.15 15.52
C ILE A 40 -17.77 -24.05 16.31
N GLN A 41 -17.43 -24.38 17.55
CA GLN A 41 -18.25 -25.22 18.42
C GLN A 41 -19.56 -24.51 18.85
N ASN A 42 -19.50 -23.21 19.11
CA ASN A 42 -20.67 -22.41 19.47
C ASN A 42 -21.63 -22.27 18.28
N ASP A 43 -21.08 -22.08 17.08
CA ASP A 43 -21.86 -22.01 15.84
C ASP A 43 -22.46 -23.37 15.47
N ASN A 44 -21.80 -24.47 15.85
CA ASN A 44 -22.20 -25.83 15.54
C ASN A 44 -22.20 -26.73 16.80
N PRO A 45 -23.22 -26.64 17.67
CA PRO A 45 -23.25 -27.35 18.96
C PRO A 45 -23.23 -28.88 18.86
N ARG A 46 -23.52 -29.44 17.68
CA ARG A 46 -23.49 -30.89 17.41
C ARG A 46 -22.07 -31.42 17.12
N PHE A 47 -21.10 -30.54 16.85
CA PHE A 47 -19.75 -30.97 16.54
C PHE A 47 -18.98 -31.32 17.81
N ASN A 48 -18.20 -32.40 17.72
CA ASN A 48 -17.26 -32.74 18.77
C ASN A 48 -16.02 -31.84 18.66
N ARG A 49 -15.21 -31.85 19.72
CA ARG A 49 -14.01 -31.01 19.84
C ARG A 49 -13.00 -31.26 18.73
N ASP A 50 -12.82 -32.53 18.33
CA ASP A 50 -11.84 -32.92 17.33
C ASP A 50 -12.23 -32.40 15.93
N THR A 51 -13.51 -32.48 15.58
CA THR A 51 -14.04 -31.86 14.35
C THR A 51 -13.84 -30.35 14.38
N CYS A 52 -14.17 -29.68 15.48
CA CYS A 52 -13.93 -28.22 15.60
C CYS A 52 -12.44 -27.87 15.49
N ALA A 53 -11.54 -28.68 16.05
CA ALA A 53 -10.09 -28.49 15.95
C ALA A 53 -9.59 -28.67 14.51
N ILE A 54 -10.08 -29.69 13.80
CA ILE A 54 -9.76 -29.91 12.38
C ILE A 54 -10.26 -28.74 11.53
N LEU A 55 -11.49 -28.27 11.76
CA LEU A 55 -12.04 -27.12 11.05
C LEU A 55 -11.25 -25.83 11.34
N ALA A 56 -10.87 -25.59 12.59
CA ALA A 56 -10.02 -24.45 12.96
C ALA A 56 -8.65 -24.51 12.25
N ALA A 57 -8.05 -25.70 12.16
CA ALA A 57 -6.78 -25.90 11.47
C ALA A 57 -6.91 -25.67 9.95
N LEU A 58 -8.02 -26.11 9.34
CA LEU A 58 -8.31 -25.85 7.92
C LEU A 58 -8.48 -24.36 7.64
N ASP A 59 -9.21 -23.64 8.51
CA ASP A 59 -9.38 -22.20 8.42
C ASP A 59 -8.04 -21.45 8.49
N TYR A 60 -7.19 -21.78 9.48
CA TYR A 60 -5.87 -21.16 9.60
C TYR A 60 -4.96 -21.47 8.41
N CYS A 61 -5.03 -22.69 7.86
CA CYS A 61 -4.29 -23.05 6.64
C CYS A 61 -4.74 -22.20 5.44
N ASP A 62 -6.03 -22.00 5.27
CA ASP A 62 -6.61 -21.20 4.19
C ASP A 62 -6.24 -19.72 4.35
N ASP A 63 -6.39 -19.16 5.55
CA ASP A 63 -5.99 -17.79 5.87
C ASP A 63 -4.49 -17.57 5.60
N MET A 64 -3.63 -18.50 6.03
CA MET A 64 -2.20 -18.41 5.77
C MET A 64 -1.89 -18.42 4.25
N ARG A 65 -2.56 -19.26 3.47
CA ARG A 65 -2.39 -19.31 2.00
C ARG A 65 -2.84 -18.01 1.34
N LYS A 66 -4.01 -17.50 1.73
CA LYS A 66 -4.54 -16.21 1.27
C LYS A 66 -3.59 -15.06 1.62
N LEU A 67 -3.06 -15.03 2.84
CA LEU A 67 -2.09 -14.02 3.29
C LEU A 67 -0.78 -14.12 2.53
N SER A 68 -0.25 -15.32 2.30
CA SER A 68 0.96 -15.52 1.50
C SER A 68 0.79 -14.98 0.08
N SER A 69 -0.31 -15.32 -0.59
CA SER A 69 -0.61 -14.80 -1.92
C SER A 69 -0.75 -13.28 -1.94
N ARG A 70 -1.39 -12.68 -0.92
CA ARG A 70 -1.46 -11.21 -0.78
C ARG A 70 -0.08 -10.60 -0.61
N VAL A 71 0.81 -11.22 0.16
CA VAL A 71 2.20 -10.73 0.32
C VAL A 71 2.94 -10.73 -1.01
N ASP A 72 2.75 -11.76 -1.84
CA ASP A 72 3.38 -11.80 -3.17
C ASP A 72 2.84 -10.71 -4.08
N ILE A 73 1.53 -10.46 -4.08
CA ILE A 73 0.93 -9.32 -4.79
C ILE A 73 1.52 -7.99 -4.30
N LEU A 74 1.64 -7.80 -2.98
CA LEU A 74 2.22 -6.58 -2.40
C LEU A 74 3.70 -6.41 -2.79
N ARG A 75 4.47 -7.50 -2.89
CA ARG A 75 5.86 -7.45 -3.35
C ARG A 75 5.95 -6.96 -4.79
N ASP A 76 5.07 -7.43 -5.66
CA ASP A 76 5.07 -7.00 -7.06
C ASP A 76 4.63 -5.54 -7.18
N GLN A 77 3.63 -5.10 -6.41
CA GLN A 77 3.26 -3.68 -6.34
C GLN A 77 4.42 -2.78 -5.88
N VAL A 78 5.21 -3.22 -4.88
CA VAL A 78 6.40 -2.47 -4.44
C VAL A 78 7.44 -2.38 -5.56
N LYS A 79 7.65 -3.45 -6.34
CA LYS A 79 8.57 -3.41 -7.48
C LYS A 79 8.10 -2.42 -8.54
N ASP A 80 6.82 -2.45 -8.88
CA ASP A 80 6.25 -1.54 -9.87
C ASP A 80 6.37 -0.08 -9.43
N TYR A 81 6.09 0.23 -8.17
CA TYR A 81 6.28 1.58 -7.64
C TYR A 81 7.74 2.04 -7.63
N LEU A 82 8.69 1.13 -7.40
CA LEU A 82 10.12 1.45 -7.48
C LEU A 82 10.52 1.76 -8.94
N ALA A 83 10.08 0.94 -9.89
CA ALA A 83 10.34 1.15 -11.32
C ALA A 83 9.75 2.48 -11.81
N ASP A 84 8.51 2.79 -11.41
CA ASP A 84 7.89 4.08 -11.71
C ASP A 84 8.63 5.26 -11.08
N GLY A 85 9.09 5.11 -9.83
CA GLY A 85 9.91 6.11 -9.15
C GLY A 85 11.23 6.39 -9.87
N GLU A 86 11.89 5.36 -10.39
CA GLU A 86 13.09 5.49 -11.21
C GLU A 86 12.81 6.16 -12.55
N ARG A 87 11.73 5.77 -13.23
CA ARG A 87 11.28 6.38 -14.49
C ARG A 87 11.02 7.88 -14.32
N LEU A 88 10.26 8.26 -13.29
CA LEU A 88 9.97 9.66 -12.97
C LEU A 88 11.23 10.44 -12.61
N ARG A 89 12.20 9.82 -11.93
CA ARG A 89 13.48 10.46 -11.61
C ARG A 89 14.28 10.76 -12.88
N SER A 90 14.34 9.80 -13.80
CA SER A 90 15.00 9.97 -15.11
C SER A 90 14.34 11.06 -15.94
N GLU A 91 13.01 11.06 -16.01
CA GLU A 91 12.23 12.09 -16.72
C GLU A 91 12.46 13.49 -16.14
N ASN A 92 12.47 13.62 -14.80
CA ASN A 92 12.79 14.88 -14.14
C ASN A 92 14.22 15.36 -14.41
N ALA A 93 15.19 14.46 -14.49
CA ALA A 93 16.57 14.82 -14.84
C ALA A 93 16.64 15.34 -16.28
N ASN A 94 15.96 14.67 -17.22
CA ASN A 94 15.89 15.10 -18.61
C ASN A 94 15.25 16.48 -18.76
N LEU A 95 14.10 16.69 -18.11
CA LEU A 95 13.41 17.99 -18.12
C LEU A 95 14.26 19.12 -17.52
N LYS A 96 15.02 18.85 -16.44
CA LYS A 96 15.95 19.84 -15.87
C LYS A 96 17.07 20.21 -16.84
N ASN A 97 17.62 19.22 -17.54
CA ASN A 97 18.64 19.45 -18.57
C ASN A 97 18.07 20.25 -19.75
N GLU A 98 16.86 19.93 -20.20
CA GLU A 98 16.13 20.67 -21.25
C GLU A 98 15.94 22.14 -20.85
N ILE A 99 15.45 22.38 -19.63
CA ILE A 99 15.26 23.73 -19.09
C ILE A 99 16.58 24.50 -19.04
N GLN A 100 17.67 23.84 -18.64
CA GLN A 100 18.99 24.47 -18.61
C GLN A 100 19.44 24.88 -20.02
N LYS A 101 19.35 23.97 -21.00
CA LYS A 101 19.71 24.25 -22.40
C LYS A 101 18.90 25.42 -22.97
N LEU A 102 17.58 25.41 -22.78
CA LEU A 102 16.71 26.48 -23.23
C LEU A 102 17.03 27.82 -22.55
N ARG A 103 17.40 27.82 -21.26
CA ARG A 103 17.84 29.04 -20.55
C ARG A 103 19.14 29.58 -21.11
N GLU A 104 20.09 28.71 -21.45
CA GLU A 104 21.35 29.10 -22.08
C GLU A 104 21.11 29.68 -23.49
N GLU A 105 20.24 29.07 -24.29
CA GLU A 105 19.87 29.57 -25.62
C GLU A 105 19.17 30.94 -25.56
N ILE A 106 18.22 31.12 -24.62
CA ILE A 106 17.58 32.43 -24.42
C ILE A 106 18.61 33.50 -24.04
N LYS A 107 19.62 33.14 -23.23
CA LYS A 107 20.68 34.07 -22.84
C LYS A 107 21.54 34.47 -24.04
N THR A 108 22.02 33.51 -24.83
CA THR A 108 22.85 33.79 -26.00
C THR A 108 22.10 34.58 -27.06
N LEU A 109 20.83 34.26 -27.33
CA LEU A 109 20.00 35.03 -28.27
C LEU A 109 19.76 36.46 -27.79
N LYS A 110 19.55 36.68 -26.48
CA LYS A 110 19.46 38.04 -25.91
C LYS A 110 20.77 38.81 -26.06
N GLU A 111 21.90 38.16 -25.81
CA GLU A 111 23.23 38.75 -25.97
C GLU A 111 23.53 39.08 -27.45
N GLN A 112 23.19 38.19 -28.39
CA GLN A 112 23.31 38.42 -29.83
C GLN A 112 22.42 39.59 -30.29
N LYS A 113 21.20 39.70 -29.77
CA LYS A 113 20.30 40.83 -30.05
C LYS A 113 20.78 42.15 -29.42
N SER A 114 21.74 42.09 -28.49
CA SER A 114 22.36 43.26 -27.85
C SER A 114 23.69 43.70 -28.48
N ALA A 115 24.17 43.04 -29.55
CA ALA A 115 25.26 43.56 -30.38
C ALA A 115 24.82 44.87 -31.08
N PRO A 116 25.70 45.88 -31.19
CA PRO A 116 25.29 47.28 -31.23
C PRO A 116 24.60 47.68 -32.54
N VAL A 117 23.30 47.92 -32.47
CA VAL A 117 22.57 48.79 -33.40
C VAL A 117 22.38 50.15 -32.72
N LYS A 118 22.71 51.22 -33.46
CA LYS A 118 22.77 52.64 -33.08
C LYS A 118 21.57 53.12 -32.23
N PRO A 119 21.77 54.14 -31.38
CA PRO A 119 20.78 54.54 -30.38
C PRO A 119 19.59 55.26 -31.03
N VAL A 120 18.37 54.85 -30.65
CA VAL A 120 17.16 55.68 -30.78
C VAL A 120 16.51 55.79 -29.40
N LYS A 121 16.23 57.02 -29.00
CA LYS A 121 15.92 57.47 -27.63
C LYS A 121 14.44 57.31 -27.24
N ALA A 122 14.25 57.19 -25.91
CA ALA A 122 13.11 57.60 -25.07
C ALA A 122 11.80 56.79 -25.24
N GLU A 123 11.03 56.43 -24.20
CA GLU A 123 10.72 57.15 -22.97
C GLU A 123 10.47 56.22 -21.75
N ASP A 124 10.74 56.79 -20.58
CA ASP A 124 10.49 56.28 -19.23
C ASP A 124 9.02 55.90 -18.97
N LYS A 125 8.80 54.77 -18.27
CA LYS A 125 7.84 54.70 -17.15
C LYS A 125 8.38 53.81 -16.03
N LYS A 126 8.76 54.45 -14.92
CA LYS A 126 8.88 53.82 -13.60
C LYS A 126 7.57 53.13 -13.23
N GLN A 127 7.65 51.91 -12.70
CA GLN A 127 6.79 51.53 -11.58
C GLN A 127 7.39 50.41 -10.74
N THR A 128 7.38 50.69 -9.45
CA THR A 128 7.81 49.92 -8.31
C THR A 128 6.84 48.80 -7.97
N ASN A 129 7.39 47.64 -7.64
CA ASN A 129 7.01 46.70 -6.59
C ASN A 129 5.55 46.18 -6.51
N LYS A 130 5.38 44.85 -6.60
CA LYS A 130 4.54 44.03 -5.71
C LYS A 130 4.87 42.54 -5.91
N ASN A 131 5.69 42.04 -5.00
CA ASN A 131 5.55 40.76 -4.29
C ASN A 131 4.48 39.78 -4.81
N THR A 132 4.88 38.54 -5.13
CA THR A 132 4.16 37.34 -4.68
C THR A 132 5.16 36.20 -4.50
N ASN A 133 5.41 35.88 -3.23
CA ASN A 133 5.97 34.60 -2.83
C ASN A 133 5.17 33.46 -3.48
N HIS A 134 5.84 32.57 -4.22
CA HIS A 134 5.36 31.22 -4.38
C HIS A 134 6.46 30.27 -3.93
N SER A 135 6.53 30.12 -2.60
CA SER A 135 7.10 28.95 -1.96
C SER A 135 6.36 27.74 -2.51
N VAL A 136 7.01 26.97 -3.37
CA VAL A 136 6.52 25.63 -3.70
C VAL A 136 6.58 24.84 -2.39
N PRO A 137 5.46 24.41 -1.81
CA PRO A 137 5.50 23.71 -0.53
C PRO A 137 6.13 22.34 -0.78
N TYR A 138 7.28 22.10 -0.15
CA TYR A 138 7.75 20.74 0.03
C TYR A 138 6.83 20.09 1.08
N ALA A 139 5.83 19.33 0.62
CA ALA A 139 4.98 18.54 1.49
C ALA A 139 5.71 17.23 1.82
N SER A 140 6.16 17.09 3.06
CA SER A 140 6.56 15.79 3.63
C SER A 140 5.42 14.78 3.45
N PRO A 141 5.68 13.51 3.12
CA PRO A 141 4.60 12.52 2.96
C PRO A 141 3.97 12.23 4.33
N GLN A 142 2.78 12.76 4.58
CA GLN A 142 1.89 12.25 5.63
C GLN A 142 1.19 11.00 5.11
N SER A 143 1.40 9.92 5.86
CA SER A 143 0.78 8.62 5.71
C SER A 143 -0.74 8.72 5.88
N GLN A 144 -1.49 8.75 4.78
CA GLN A 144 -2.90 8.35 4.78
C GLN A 144 -3.20 7.47 3.56
N ARG A 145 -3.63 6.25 3.88
CA ARG A 145 -4.24 5.28 2.96
C ARG A 145 -5.34 5.95 2.15
N TYR A 146 -5.46 5.64 0.86
CA TYR A 146 -6.65 5.11 0.17
C TYR A 146 -6.37 4.95 -1.34
N GLY A 147 -6.55 3.73 -1.84
CA GLY A 147 -6.88 3.34 -3.24
C GLY A 147 -6.08 3.94 -4.40
N VAL A 148 -5.09 3.18 -4.91
CA VAL A 148 -4.58 3.40 -6.27
C VAL A 148 -5.51 2.70 -7.25
N GLN A 149 -6.48 3.43 -7.81
CA GLN A 149 -7.12 3.03 -9.06
C GLN A 149 -6.17 3.37 -10.21
N SER A 150 -5.69 2.33 -10.88
CA SER A 150 -4.96 2.46 -12.13
C SER A 150 -5.90 3.03 -13.20
N PHE A 151 -5.64 4.24 -13.67
CA PHE A 151 -6.25 4.76 -14.89
C PHE A 151 -5.19 4.87 -15.98
N SER A 152 -4.93 3.77 -16.68
CA SER A 152 -4.38 3.83 -18.03
C SER A 152 -5.54 4.04 -18.99
N ASN A 153 -5.71 5.27 -19.48
CA ASN A 153 -6.81 5.59 -20.38
C ASN A 153 -6.31 5.56 -21.83
N THR A 154 -6.66 4.51 -22.58
CA THR A 154 -6.95 4.66 -24.01
C THR A 154 -8.04 3.67 -24.44
N LYS A 155 -9.25 4.23 -24.59
CA LYS A 155 -10.32 3.82 -25.53
C LYS A 155 -10.96 2.45 -25.28
N ASP A 156 -12.04 2.46 -24.50
CA ASP A 156 -13.33 1.76 -24.74
C ASP A 156 -14.06 1.51 -23.41
N THR A 157 -14.72 2.54 -22.86
CA THR A 157 -15.53 2.42 -21.64
C THR A 157 -16.87 3.14 -21.81
N LYS A 158 -17.71 2.58 -22.69
CA LYS A 158 -19.18 2.72 -22.65
C LYS A 158 -19.82 1.33 -22.57
N ALA A 159 -19.40 0.54 -21.61
CA ALA A 159 -20.15 -0.61 -21.08
C ALA A 159 -19.50 -0.97 -19.73
N GLN A 160 -20.29 -1.47 -18.78
CA GLN A 160 -19.84 -1.89 -17.44
C GLN A 160 -19.63 -0.77 -16.41
N ALA A 161 -20.58 0.16 -16.32
CA ALA A 161 -20.92 0.79 -15.05
C ALA A 161 -22.18 0.10 -14.50
N LYS A 162 -22.04 -1.13 -13.98
CA LYS A 162 -23.01 -1.81 -13.11
C LYS A 162 -22.28 -2.93 -12.38
N GLY A 163 -22.12 -2.80 -11.07
CA GLY A 163 -21.69 -3.91 -10.21
C GLY A 163 -20.49 -3.61 -9.31
N LEU A 164 -20.57 -2.60 -8.45
CA LEU A 164 -19.67 -2.46 -7.29
C LEU A 164 -20.46 -2.11 -6.02
N GLU A 165 -21.65 -2.68 -5.87
CA GLU A 165 -22.36 -2.68 -4.59
C GLU A 165 -22.70 -4.12 -4.22
N ASN A 166 -22.30 -4.48 -3.00
CA ASN A 166 -22.46 -5.74 -2.27
C ASN A 166 -21.45 -6.86 -2.56
N TYR A 167 -20.52 -7.06 -1.63
CA TYR A 167 -20.11 -8.41 -1.19
C TYR A 167 -19.67 -8.37 0.29
N HIS A 168 -20.65 -8.46 1.17
CA HIS A 168 -20.48 -9.01 2.51
C HIS A 168 -20.46 -10.55 2.42
N GLN A 169 -19.69 -11.18 3.32
CA GLN A 169 -19.65 -12.62 3.64
C GLN A 169 -19.20 -13.59 2.53
N PHE A 170 -18.01 -14.17 2.73
CA PHE A 170 -17.74 -15.56 2.34
C PHE A 170 -16.92 -16.21 3.44
N SER A 171 -17.64 -16.66 4.47
CA SER A 171 -17.21 -17.80 5.28
C SER A 171 -17.46 -19.04 4.44
N ILE A 172 -16.52 -19.99 4.40
CA ILE A 172 -16.71 -21.26 3.68
C ILE A 172 -17.83 -22.12 4.32
N PHE A 173 -18.31 -21.74 5.50
CA PHE A 173 -19.50 -22.31 6.13
C PHE A 173 -20.68 -21.33 6.09
N ASP A 174 -21.10 -20.93 4.89
CA ASP A 174 -22.42 -20.34 4.72
C ASP A 174 -23.48 -21.44 4.78
N LYS A 175 -24.46 -21.21 5.66
CA LYS A 175 -25.53 -22.12 6.07
C LYS A 175 -26.33 -22.68 4.90
N GLU A 176 -26.09 -23.93 4.56
CA GLU A 176 -27.12 -24.82 3.99
C GLU A 176 -27.02 -26.19 4.66
N ILE A 177 -27.75 -26.34 5.77
CA ILE A 177 -28.26 -27.65 6.19
C ILE A 177 -29.77 -27.45 6.36
N LYS A 178 -30.53 -28.15 5.52
CA LYS A 178 -32.00 -28.21 5.51
C LYS A 178 -32.59 -28.62 6.86
#